data_AF-A0A942QK85-F1
#
_entry.id   AF-A0A942QK85-F1
#
_cell.length_a   1.000
_cell.length_b   1.000
_cell.length_c   1.000
_cell.angle_alpha   90.00
_cell.angle_beta   90.00
_cell.angle_gamma   90.00
#
_symmetry.space_group_name_H-M   'P 1'
#
loop_
_entity.id
_entity.type
_entity.pdbx_description
1 polymer ?
#
loop_
_entity_poly.entity_id
_entity_poly.type
_entity_poly.pdbx_seq_one_letter_code
_entity_poly.pdbx_strand_id
1 'polypeptide(L)'
;MRALWLLVLVPGTAAAQQFTGATYVCDRGVEVPATYVNGPDQSLVVINVDGSQITLLGEPAASGARYGWPSDGSGHVWWSKGDEAMLYWKTPEAETLLLTCRAT
;
A
#
# COMPACT_ATOMS: atom_id res chain seq x y z
N MET A 1 -39.02 -43.06 -0.35
CA MET A 1 -37.70 -43.07 -1.03
C MET A 1 -36.98 -41.78 -0.63
N ARG A 2 -35.94 -41.85 0.20
CA ARG A 2 -35.16 -40.69 0.64
C ARG A 2 -33.97 -40.52 -0.30
N ALA A 3 -33.97 -39.46 -1.10
CA ALA A 3 -32.82 -39.08 -1.92
C ALA A 3 -31.73 -38.53 -1.01
N LEU A 4 -30.58 -39.20 -0.97
CA LEU A 4 -29.41 -38.77 -0.22
C LEU A 4 -28.58 -37.86 -1.14
N TRP A 5 -28.58 -36.56 -0.86
CA TRP A 5 -27.76 -35.58 -1.58
C TRP A 5 -26.32 -35.65 -1.05
N LEU A 6 -25.39 -36.03 -1.92
CA LEU A 6 -23.95 -35.96 -1.66
C LEU A 6 -23.48 -34.51 -1.91
N LEU A 7 -23.18 -33.78 -0.84
CA LEU A 7 -22.42 -32.52 -0.93
C LEU A 7 -20.96 -32.85 -1.24
N VAL A 8 -20.53 -32.52 -2.46
CA VAL A 8 -19.11 -32.48 -2.81
C VAL A 8 -18.54 -31.17 -2.29
N LEU A 9 -17.60 -31.27 -1.34
CA LEU A 9 -16.79 -30.14 -0.89
C LEU A 9 -15.68 -29.89 -1.92
N VAL A 10 -15.83 -28.85 -2.73
CA VAL A 10 -14.74 -28.35 -3.58
C VAL A 10 -13.86 -27.44 -2.71
N PRO A 11 -12.54 -27.71 -2.59
CA PRO A 11 -11.64 -26.81 -1.89
C PRO A 11 -11.57 -25.49 -2.68
N GLY A 12 -11.95 -24.39 -2.03
CA GLY A 12 -11.78 -23.05 -2.59
C GLY A 12 -10.30 -22.68 -2.63
N THR A 13 -9.79 -22.32 -3.81
CA THR A 13 -8.47 -21.69 -3.92
C THR A 13 -8.59 -20.23 -3.49
N ALA A 14 -8.21 -19.92 -2.25
CA ALA A 14 -8.04 -18.54 -1.83
C ALA A 14 -6.87 -17.94 -2.65
N ALA A 15 -7.11 -16.81 -3.31
CA ALA A 15 -6.04 -16.08 -3.99
C ALA A 15 -5.02 -15.61 -2.94
N ALA A 16 -3.75 -16.02 -3.10
CA ALA A 16 -2.70 -15.62 -2.17
C ALA A 16 -2.40 -14.12 -2.33
N GLN A 17 -2.22 -13.44 -1.21
CA GLN A 17 -1.69 -12.07 -1.21
C GLN A 17 -0.21 -12.10 -1.57
N GLN A 18 0.21 -11.21 -2.47
CA GLN A 18 1.60 -11.01 -2.82
C GLN A 18 2.21 -9.92 -1.95
N PHE A 19 3.34 -10.24 -1.32
CA PHE A 19 4.12 -9.32 -0.50
C PHE A 19 5.42 -8.98 -1.22
N THR A 20 5.69 -7.70 -1.40
CA THR A 20 6.93 -7.21 -2.03
C THR A 20 7.55 -6.14 -1.13
N GLY A 21 8.76 -6.40 -0.62
CA GLY A 21 9.54 -5.43 0.15
C GLY A 21 10.42 -4.56 -0.74
N ALA A 22 10.59 -3.30 -0.37
CA ALA A 22 11.56 -2.39 -0.95
C ALA A 22 12.11 -1.44 0.13
N THR A 23 13.38 -1.09 0.04
CA THR A 23 13.97 -0.02 0.86
C THR A 23 14.22 1.18 -0.02
N TYR A 24 13.79 2.35 0.46
CA TYR A 24 14.03 3.61 -0.22
C TYR A 24 14.98 4.47 0.59
N VAL A 25 15.94 5.11 -0.09
CA VAL A 25 16.74 6.21 0.46
C VAL A 25 16.14 7.51 -0.03
N CYS A 26 15.79 8.36 0.92
CA CYS A 26 15.11 9.63 0.70
C CYS A 26 16.04 10.82 0.95
N ASP A 27 15.51 12.01 0.68
CA ASP A 27 16.15 13.27 1.03
C ASP A 27 16.69 13.26 2.47
N ARG A 28 17.85 13.88 2.66
CA ARG A 28 18.57 13.93 3.94
C ARG A 28 19.03 12.56 4.46
N GLY A 29 19.04 11.52 3.63
CA GLY A 29 19.52 10.18 3.98
C GLY A 29 18.54 9.37 4.83
N VAL A 30 17.26 9.76 4.86
CA VAL A 30 16.22 8.99 5.57
C VAL A 30 15.99 7.68 4.82
N GLU A 31 16.01 6.56 5.53
CA GLU A 31 15.62 5.26 4.97
C GLU A 31 14.15 4.98 5.28
N VAL A 32 13.38 4.61 4.24
CA VAL A 32 11.98 4.23 4.35
C VAL A 32 11.80 2.82 3.82
N PRO A 33 11.76 1.80 4.70
CA PRO A 33 11.33 0.46 4.33
C PRO A 33 9.83 0.46 4.01
N ALA A 34 9.46 -0.11 2.87
CA ALA A 34 8.09 -0.25 2.40
C ALA A 34 7.78 -1.71 2.07
N THR A 35 6.65 -2.20 2.56
CA THR A 35 6.09 -3.51 2.19
C THR A 35 4.78 -3.30 1.45
N TYR A 36 4.79 -3.63 0.17
CA TYR A 36 3.59 -3.62 -0.67
C TYR A 36 2.86 -4.95 -0.54
N VAL A 37 1.55 -4.89 -0.35
CA VAL A 37 0.68 -6.06 -0.28
C VAL A 37 -0.39 -5.93 -1.35
N ASN A 38 -0.38 -6.84 -2.31
CA ASN A 38 -1.31 -6.85 -3.44
C ASN A 38 -2.14 -8.13 -3.42
N GLY A 39 -3.46 -7.98 -3.44
CA GLY A 39 -4.43 -9.05 -3.64
C GLY A 39 -5.42 -8.71 -4.75
N PRO A 40 -6.38 -9.61 -5.05
CA PRO A 40 -7.37 -9.38 -6.09
C PRO A 40 -8.27 -8.16 -5.83
N ASP A 41 -8.60 -7.90 -4.56
CA ASP A 41 -9.57 -6.86 -4.19
C ASP A 41 -8.95 -5.63 -3.53
N GLN A 42 -7.68 -5.70 -3.13
CA GLN A 42 -7.02 -4.62 -2.39
C GLN A 42 -5.52 -4.58 -2.65
N SER A 43 -5.01 -3.35 -2.74
CA SER A 43 -3.59 -3.03 -2.65
C SER A 43 -3.37 -2.14 -1.44
N LEU A 44 -2.30 -2.36 -0.69
CA LEU A 44 -1.87 -1.49 0.40
C LEU A 44 -0.35 -1.44 0.48
N VAL A 45 0.16 -0.47 1.23
CA VAL A 45 1.57 -0.38 1.59
C VAL A 45 1.69 -0.16 3.09
N VAL A 46 2.67 -0.81 3.70
CA VAL A 46 3.14 -0.52 5.05
C VAL A 46 4.51 0.12 4.94
N ILE A 47 4.62 1.39 5.33
CA ILE A 47 5.90 2.11 5.36
C ILE A 47 6.36 2.29 6.81
N ASN A 48 7.68 2.35 7.01
CA ASN A 48 8.26 2.77 8.29
C ASN A 48 9.00 4.09 8.08
N VAL A 49 8.54 5.15 8.74
CA VAL A 49 9.13 6.49 8.66
C VAL A 49 9.12 7.12 10.04
N ASP A 50 10.20 7.80 10.42
CA ASP A 50 10.39 8.41 11.75
C ASP A 50 10.06 7.47 12.92
N GLY A 51 10.45 6.19 12.80
CA GLY A 51 10.20 5.15 13.80
C GLY A 51 8.73 4.69 13.92
N SER A 52 7.84 5.20 13.08
CA SER A 52 6.42 4.83 13.05
C SER A 52 6.10 3.94 11.86
N GLN A 53 5.32 2.89 12.11
CA GLN A 53 4.75 2.05 11.06
C GLN A 53 3.40 2.61 10.62
N ILE A 54 3.23 2.83 9.31
CA ILE A 54 2.05 3.46 8.74
C ILE A 54 1.49 2.58 7.63
N THR A 55 0.23 2.17 7.76
CA THR A 55 -0.50 1.42 6.73
C THR A 55 -1.34 2.38 5.90
N LEU A 56 -1.17 2.33 4.57
CA LEU A 56 -1.89 3.16 3.61
C LEU A 56 -2.55 2.27 2.55
N LEU A 57 -3.80 2.58 2.18
CA LEU A 57 -4.56 1.81 1.21
C LEU A 57 -4.39 2.39 -0.19
N GLY A 58 -4.45 1.53 -1.21
CA GLY A 58 -4.35 1.94 -2.60
C GLY A 58 -5.46 2.91 -3.00
N GLU A 59 -5.08 3.99 -3.67
CA GLU A 59 -5.96 5.01 -4.21
C GLU A 59 -5.83 5.07 -5.74
N PRO A 60 -6.89 5.46 -6.47
CA PRO A 60 -6.79 5.71 -7.91
C PRO A 60 -5.73 6.78 -8.22
N ALA A 61 -4.88 6.51 -9.21
CA ALA A 61 -3.86 7.44 -9.67
C ALA A 61 -3.73 7.40 -11.19
N ALA A 62 -3.41 8.55 -11.80
CA ALA A 62 -3.20 8.62 -13.24
C ALA A 62 -1.93 7.87 -13.69
N SER A 63 -0.89 7.84 -12.86
CA SER A 63 0.31 7.03 -13.09
C SER A 63 0.97 6.65 -11.77
N GLY A 64 1.68 5.51 -11.77
CA GLY A 64 2.28 4.96 -10.56
C GLY A 64 1.23 4.36 -9.61
N ALA A 65 1.67 4.01 -8.41
CA ALA A 65 0.84 3.47 -7.34
C ALA A 65 0.78 4.47 -6.19
N ARG A 66 -0.43 4.94 -5.88
CA ARG A 66 -0.68 5.92 -4.82
C ARG A 66 -1.42 5.26 -3.69
N TYR A 67 -1.05 5.61 -2.46
CA TYR A 67 -1.58 5.03 -1.25
C TYR A 67 -1.87 6.11 -0.22
N GLY A 68 -3.04 6.08 0.39
CA GLY A 68 -3.46 7.01 1.44
C GLY A 68 -4.38 6.35 2.45
N TRP A 69 -4.60 7.02 3.57
CA TRP A 69 -5.65 6.60 4.50
C TRP A 69 -6.99 7.20 4.06
N PRO A 70 -8.07 6.40 3.94
CA PRO A 70 -9.37 6.89 3.48
C PRO A 70 -10.10 7.67 4.58
N SER A 71 -9.56 8.83 4.95
CA SER A 71 -10.22 9.81 5.82
C SER A 71 -10.42 11.14 5.11
N ASP A 72 -11.42 11.89 5.56
CA ASP A 72 -11.64 13.30 5.22
C ASP A 72 -10.67 14.25 5.96
N GLY A 73 -9.95 13.75 6.97
CA GLY A 73 -8.93 14.48 7.72
C GLY A 73 -7.55 14.51 7.07
N SER A 74 -6.55 14.83 7.88
CA SER A 74 -5.14 14.86 7.45
C SER A 74 -4.47 13.50 7.60
N GLY A 75 -3.54 13.17 6.69
CA GLY A 75 -2.83 11.90 6.72
C GLY A 75 -1.68 11.82 5.74
N HIS A 76 -0.88 10.76 5.88
CA HIS A 76 0.22 10.50 4.95
C HIS A 76 -0.29 9.97 3.62
N VAL A 77 0.41 10.33 2.55
CA VAL A 77 0.23 9.73 1.23
C VAL A 77 1.58 9.27 0.71
N TRP A 78 1.65 8.01 0.32
CA TRP A 78 2.81 7.40 -0.33
C TRP A 78 2.52 7.22 -1.82
N TRP A 79 3.38 7.76 -2.69
CA TRP A 79 3.22 7.64 -4.13
C TRP A 79 4.49 7.13 -4.78
N SER A 80 4.45 5.92 -5.33
CA SER A 80 5.60 5.28 -5.99
C SER A 80 5.40 5.13 -7.50
N LYS A 81 6.51 5.14 -8.23
CA LYS A 81 6.56 4.90 -9.68
C LYS A 81 7.93 4.39 -10.09
N GLY A 82 8.00 3.13 -10.53
CA GLY A 82 9.28 2.50 -10.83
C GLY A 82 10.13 2.41 -9.57
N ASP A 83 11.34 2.96 -9.62
CA ASP A 83 12.27 3.04 -8.50
C ASP A 83 12.13 4.32 -7.68
N GLU A 84 11.22 5.23 -8.02
CA GLU A 84 11.00 6.49 -7.29
C GLU A 84 9.80 6.39 -6.35
N ALA A 85 9.86 7.11 -5.23
CA ALA A 85 8.72 7.32 -4.36
C ALA A 85 8.72 8.70 -3.70
N MET A 86 7.54 9.18 -3.32
CA MET A 86 7.34 10.43 -2.62
C MET A 86 6.41 10.23 -1.43
N LEU A 87 6.76 10.82 -0.29
CA LEU A 87 5.89 10.90 0.89
C LEU A 87 5.32 12.31 0.99
N TYR A 88 4.00 12.41 1.13
CA TYR A 88 3.28 13.66 1.34
C TYR A 88 2.55 13.66 2.68
N TRP A 89 2.31 14.85 3.19
CA TRP A 89 1.26 15.12 4.17
C TRP A 89 0.06 15.75 3.45
N LYS A 90 -1.08 15.09 3.50
CA LYS A 90 -2.35 15.56 2.96
C LYS A 90 -3.20 16.17 4.06
N THR A 91 -3.87 17.26 3.74
CA THR A 91 -4.92 17.93 4.52
C THR A 91 -6.16 18.11 3.63
N PRO A 92 -7.31 18.51 4.18
CA PRO A 92 -8.47 18.84 3.34
C PRO A 92 -8.19 19.93 2.31
N GLU A 93 -7.26 20.84 2.60
CA GLU A 93 -6.98 22.01 1.77
C GLU A 93 -5.83 21.79 0.76
N ALA A 94 -4.83 20.99 1.12
CA ALA A 94 -3.61 20.85 0.33
C ALA A 94 -2.81 19.57 0.62
N GLU A 95 -1.87 19.26 -0.26
CA GLU A 95 -0.84 18.25 -0.07
C GLU A 95 0.55 18.88 -0.08
N THR A 96 1.37 18.51 0.90
CA THR A 96 2.75 19.00 1.05
C THR A 96 3.72 17.84 0.89
N LEU A 97 4.70 17.99 0.00
CA LEU A 97 5.77 17.00 -0.17
C LEU A 97 6.69 17.02 1.06
N LEU A 98 6.89 15.85 1.67
CA LEU A 98 7.75 15.66 2.83
C LEU A 98 9.12 15.06 2.44
N LEU A 99 9.10 14.05 1.57
CA LEU A 99 10.30 13.32 1.15
C LEU A 99 10.21 12.95 -0.34
N THR A 100 11.32 13.10 -1.06
CA THR A 100 11.58 12.43 -2.34
C THR A 100 12.56 11.28 -2.11
N CYS A 101 12.30 10.14 -2.75
CA CYS A 101 12.97 8.87 -2.45
C CYS A 101 13.29 8.06 -3.69
N ARG A 102 14.34 7.23 -3.61
CA ARG A 102 14.72 6.23 -4.62
C ARG A 102 15.00 4.87 -3.99
N ALA A 103 14.55 3.80 -4.63
CA ALA A 103 14.80 2.44 -4.22
C ALA A 103 16.30 2.10 -4.34
N THR A 104 16.80 1.29 -3.40
CA THR A 104 18.18 0.79 -3.37
C THR A 104 18.27 -0.67 -3.74
#